data_AF-A0A3E1P3N7-F1
#
_entry.id   AF-A0A3E1P3N7-F1
#
_cell.length_a   1.000
_cell.length_b   1.000
_cell.length_c   1.000
_cell.angle_alpha   90.00
_cell.angle_beta   90.00
_cell.angle_gamma   90.00
#
_symmetry.space_group_name_H-M   'P 1'
#
loop_
_entity.id
_entity.type
_entity.pdbx_description
1 polymer ?
#
loop_
_entity_poly.entity_id
_entity_poly.type
_entity_poly.pdbx_seq_one_letter_code
_entity_poly.pdbx_strand_id
1 'polypeptide(L)'
;MTFTYSLHKIHHPDSFGFSPDAYSRFKFGDDTVARAFGTALAEGFIRDRLRYAGLEKQLVVISSPYAFIPTATFAMKNHFVFRLNSWLAEEGYPVIQEAKVHRTITYKEDYGELNAAERLRLIGNDAFHIDRSFLEGKTLIFLDDIRITGSHEKMILRMVEEYELKNDIYLLYFAELANPAIHPNIENQLNYHHVKSIFDLEKIIQGDSFFINTRIVKYILNYDYDSFCIFLQNQTETFINLLYNMAVGNGYHTIDAYARNLGFIKRCIYPTNNIKA
;
A
#
# COMPACT_ATOMS: atom_id res chain seq x y z
N MET A 1 -20.18 15.10 1.34
CA MET A 1 -20.27 14.45 2.67
C MET A 1 -19.16 13.42 2.80
N THR A 2 -18.72 13.07 4.02
CA THR A 2 -17.68 12.06 4.23
C THR A 2 -18.27 10.86 4.97
N PHE A 3 -18.02 9.67 4.44
CA PHE A 3 -18.46 8.39 4.98
C PHE A 3 -17.26 7.50 5.23
N THR A 4 -17.28 6.75 6.32
CA THR A 4 -16.26 5.72 6.60
C THR A 4 -16.89 4.33 6.49
N TYR A 5 -16.17 3.41 5.85
CA TYR A 5 -16.54 2.00 5.80
C TYR A 5 -15.31 1.12 6.02
N SER A 6 -15.47 0.13 6.87
CA SER A 6 -14.51 -0.93 7.14
C SER A 6 -15.21 -2.28 7.06
N LEU A 7 -14.64 -3.23 6.30
CA LEU A 7 -15.21 -4.58 6.20
C LEU A 7 -15.08 -5.32 7.54
N HIS A 8 -13.88 -5.28 8.12
CA HIS A 8 -13.59 -5.91 9.41
C HIS A 8 -13.41 -4.86 10.52
N LYS A 9 -14.00 -5.12 11.69
CA LYS A 9 -13.82 -4.30 12.90
C LYS A 9 -13.11 -5.10 13.98
N ILE A 10 -11.94 -4.64 14.36
CA ILE A 10 -11.07 -5.28 15.36
C ILE A 10 -11.47 -4.73 16.73
N HIS A 11 -12.18 -5.55 17.50
CA HIS A 11 -12.56 -5.23 18.88
C HIS A 11 -11.69 -5.93 19.93
N HIS A 12 -10.98 -6.99 19.54
CA HIS A 12 -10.10 -7.78 20.40
C HIS A 12 -8.75 -8.04 19.71
N PRO A 13 -7.64 -8.08 20.47
CA PRO A 13 -6.29 -8.21 19.91
C PRO A 13 -6.03 -9.56 19.22
N ASP A 14 -6.82 -10.59 19.50
CA ASP A 14 -6.67 -11.93 18.93
C ASP A 14 -7.77 -12.29 17.92
N SER A 15 -8.67 -11.35 17.61
CA SER A 15 -9.81 -11.59 16.71
C SER A 15 -9.95 -10.47 15.69
N PHE A 16 -9.36 -10.70 14.51
CA PHE A 16 -9.27 -9.71 13.44
C PHE A 16 -10.40 -9.80 12.40
N GLY A 17 -11.05 -10.97 12.27
CA GLY A 17 -11.97 -11.26 11.18
C GLY A 17 -11.29 -11.67 9.86
N PHE A 18 -9.96 -11.72 9.84
CA PHE A 18 -9.12 -12.21 8.74
C PHE A 18 -7.86 -12.88 9.30
N SER A 19 -7.14 -13.62 8.46
CA SER A 19 -5.89 -14.28 8.88
C SER A 19 -4.75 -13.27 9.03
N PRO A 20 -4.09 -13.17 10.20
CA PRO A 20 -2.96 -12.28 10.38
C PRO A 20 -1.75 -12.70 9.53
N ASP A 21 -1.58 -14.00 9.27
CA ASP A 21 -0.57 -14.51 8.34
C ASP A 21 -0.82 -14.02 6.92
N ALA A 22 -2.07 -14.11 6.45
CA ALA A 22 -2.46 -13.62 5.14
C ALA A 22 -2.19 -12.11 5.04
N TYR A 23 -2.56 -11.35 6.06
CA TYR A 23 -2.28 -9.91 6.09
C TYR A 23 -0.80 -9.59 6.03
N SER A 24 0.04 -10.30 6.79
CA SER A 24 1.49 -10.15 6.72
C SER A 24 2.00 -10.43 5.29
N ARG A 25 1.64 -11.56 4.68
CA ARG A 25 2.04 -11.88 3.30
C ARG A 25 1.56 -10.85 2.27
N PHE A 26 0.33 -10.37 2.41
CA PHE A 26 -0.23 -9.30 1.58
C PHE A 26 0.67 -8.05 1.63
N LYS A 27 1.08 -7.62 2.83
CA LYS A 27 1.95 -6.44 3.01
C LYS A 27 3.33 -6.60 2.36
N PHE A 28 3.75 -7.85 2.11
CA PHE A 28 5.00 -8.21 1.45
C PHE A 28 4.86 -8.66 -0.01
N GLY A 29 3.67 -8.56 -0.61
CA GLY A 29 3.50 -8.71 -2.06
C GLY A 29 2.86 -10.01 -2.53
N ASP A 30 2.20 -10.76 -1.66
CA ASP A 30 1.35 -11.90 -2.06
C ASP A 30 0.05 -11.39 -2.72
N ASP A 31 0.02 -11.33 -4.06
CA ASP A 31 -1.13 -10.83 -4.81
C ASP A 31 -2.32 -11.80 -4.77
N THR A 32 -2.09 -13.09 -4.47
CA THR A 32 -3.21 -14.01 -4.23
C THR A 32 -4.00 -13.61 -2.99
N VAL A 33 -3.33 -13.17 -1.93
CA VAL A 33 -4.03 -12.59 -0.77
C VAL A 33 -4.63 -11.22 -1.12
N ALA A 34 -3.92 -10.36 -1.85
CA ALA A 34 -4.45 -9.06 -2.27
C ALA A 34 -5.76 -9.20 -3.05
N ARG A 35 -5.86 -10.21 -3.91
CA ARG A 35 -7.09 -10.59 -4.64
C ARG A 35 -8.22 -10.99 -3.72
N ALA A 36 -7.95 -11.88 -2.76
CA ALA A 36 -8.95 -12.31 -1.79
C ALA A 36 -9.48 -11.13 -0.97
N PHE A 37 -8.60 -10.27 -0.48
CA PHE A 37 -8.98 -9.09 0.31
C PHE A 37 -9.73 -8.04 -0.52
N GLY A 38 -9.25 -7.75 -1.74
CA GLY A 38 -9.87 -6.76 -2.63
C GLY A 38 -11.27 -7.18 -3.06
N THR A 39 -11.45 -8.46 -3.41
CA THR A 39 -12.76 -9.02 -3.77
C THR A 39 -13.70 -9.01 -2.57
N ALA A 40 -13.25 -9.43 -1.39
CA ALA A 40 -14.07 -9.43 -0.18
C ALA A 40 -14.51 -8.01 0.21
N LEU A 41 -13.61 -7.02 0.08
CA LEU A 41 -13.92 -5.61 0.34
C LEU A 41 -14.96 -5.07 -0.65
N ALA A 42 -14.84 -5.40 -1.93
CA ALA A 42 -15.82 -5.01 -2.95
C ALA A 42 -17.20 -5.59 -2.65
N GLU A 43 -17.29 -6.89 -2.36
CA GLU A 43 -18.54 -7.56 -2.01
C GLU A 43 -19.20 -6.97 -0.76
N GLY A 44 -18.40 -6.72 0.28
CA GLY A 44 -18.90 -6.06 1.48
C GLY A 44 -19.44 -4.67 1.20
N PHE A 45 -18.69 -3.86 0.46
CA PHE A 45 -19.08 -2.49 0.14
C PHE A 45 -20.34 -2.44 -0.75
N ILE A 46 -20.45 -3.33 -1.74
CA ILE A 46 -21.66 -3.50 -2.57
C ILE A 46 -22.85 -3.83 -1.69
N ARG A 47 -22.73 -4.88 -0.86
CA ARG A 47 -23.81 -5.37 0.00
C ARG A 47 -24.29 -4.32 0.99
N ASP A 48 -23.35 -3.63 1.65
CA ASP A 48 -23.67 -2.79 2.81
C ASP A 48 -23.95 -1.33 2.45
N ARG A 49 -23.48 -0.86 1.29
CA ARG A 49 -23.58 0.54 0.87
C ARG A 49 -24.25 0.70 -0.49
N LEU A 50 -23.69 0.10 -1.55
CA LEU A 50 -24.10 0.45 -2.92
C LEU A 50 -25.48 -0.09 -3.30
N ARG A 51 -25.89 -1.26 -2.82
CA ARG A 51 -27.24 -1.81 -3.10
C ARG A 51 -28.39 -0.94 -2.60
N TYR A 52 -28.14 -0.08 -1.62
CA TYR A 52 -29.16 0.78 -1.03
C TYR A 52 -28.98 2.26 -1.41
N ALA A 53 -27.93 2.59 -2.17
CA ALA A 53 -27.62 3.94 -2.58
C ALA A 53 -27.95 4.14 -4.07
N GLY A 54 -28.59 5.26 -4.41
CA GLY A 54 -28.67 5.68 -5.81
C GLY A 54 -27.27 6.03 -6.33
N LEU A 55 -26.80 5.33 -7.36
CA LEU A 55 -25.51 5.60 -8.01
C LEU A 55 -25.64 6.68 -9.08
N GLU A 56 -26.01 7.89 -8.66
CA GLU A 56 -26.26 9.03 -9.56
C GLU A 56 -24.96 9.68 -10.06
N LYS A 57 -23.88 9.59 -9.28
CA LYS A 57 -22.59 10.20 -9.57
C LYS A 57 -21.58 9.15 -10.02
N GLN A 58 -20.76 9.50 -11.00
CA GLN A 58 -19.59 8.70 -11.40
C GLN A 58 -18.70 8.42 -10.18
N LEU A 59 -18.34 7.16 -9.99
CA LEU A 59 -17.44 6.73 -8.93
C LEU A 59 -15.98 6.83 -9.39
N VAL A 60 -15.11 7.30 -8.50
CA VAL A 60 -13.65 7.32 -8.69
C VAL A 60 -12.98 6.62 -7.53
N VAL A 61 -12.18 5.59 -7.81
CA VAL A 61 -11.34 4.93 -6.80
C VAL A 61 -9.96 5.57 -6.80
N ILE A 62 -9.49 5.91 -5.60
CA ILE A 62 -8.21 6.57 -5.36
C ILE A 62 -7.41 5.70 -4.39
N SER A 63 -6.26 5.19 -4.85
CA SER A 63 -5.36 4.41 -3.99
C SER A 63 -4.60 5.30 -3.02
N SER A 64 -4.07 4.69 -1.95
CA SER A 64 -3.11 5.36 -1.07
C SER A 64 -1.95 6.00 -1.86
N PRO A 65 -1.47 7.19 -1.47
CA PRO A 65 -0.44 7.91 -2.23
C PRO A 65 0.87 7.14 -2.33
N TYR A 66 1.48 7.14 -3.51
CA TYR A 66 2.81 6.58 -3.73
C TYR A 66 3.57 7.36 -4.80
N ALA A 67 4.90 7.32 -4.72
CA ALA A 67 5.78 7.90 -5.73
C ALA A 67 5.90 6.94 -6.92
N PHE A 68 7.02 6.23 -7.01
CA PHE A 68 7.29 5.29 -8.10
C PHE A 68 6.83 3.87 -7.77
N ILE A 69 7.23 3.33 -6.62
CA ILE A 69 6.87 1.96 -6.23
C ILE A 69 5.46 1.94 -5.63
N PRO A 70 4.53 1.10 -6.12
CA PRO A 70 3.20 0.98 -5.56
C PRO A 70 3.19 0.44 -4.12
N THR A 71 2.08 0.64 -3.41
CA THR A 71 1.82 0.03 -2.10
C THR A 71 1.22 -1.37 -2.25
N ALA A 72 1.23 -2.17 -1.18
CA ALA A 72 0.47 -3.43 -1.17
C ALA A 72 -1.03 -3.20 -1.41
N THR A 73 -1.58 -2.13 -0.83
CA THR A 73 -2.94 -1.65 -1.06
C THR A 73 -3.26 -1.44 -2.55
N PHE A 74 -2.29 -1.02 -3.37
CA PHE A 74 -2.52 -0.85 -4.81
C PHE A 74 -2.92 -2.15 -5.50
N ALA A 75 -2.29 -3.28 -5.15
CA ALA A 75 -2.64 -4.60 -5.67
C ALA A 75 -4.07 -4.99 -5.24
N MET A 76 -4.40 -4.82 -3.95
CA MET A 76 -5.74 -5.06 -3.43
C MET A 76 -6.80 -4.17 -4.12
N LYS A 77 -6.46 -2.90 -4.38
CA LYS A 77 -7.31 -1.95 -5.10
C LYS A 77 -7.62 -2.43 -6.51
N ASN A 78 -6.67 -3.00 -7.25
CA ASN A 78 -6.93 -3.52 -8.59
C ASN A 78 -8.03 -4.59 -8.55
N HIS A 79 -7.91 -5.56 -7.63
CA HIS A 79 -8.89 -6.63 -7.48
C HIS A 79 -10.24 -6.12 -6.96
N PHE A 80 -10.24 -5.11 -6.08
CA PHE A 80 -11.46 -4.40 -5.66
C PHE A 80 -12.17 -3.76 -6.87
N VAL A 81 -11.43 -3.01 -7.70
CA VAL A 81 -11.96 -2.34 -8.89
C VAL A 81 -12.48 -3.36 -9.91
N PHE A 82 -11.76 -4.45 -10.16
CA PHE A 82 -12.21 -5.50 -11.07
C PHE A 82 -13.54 -6.08 -10.62
N ARG A 83 -13.66 -6.46 -9.34
CA ARG A 83 -14.90 -7.02 -8.83
C ARG A 83 -16.05 -6.03 -8.86
N LEU A 84 -15.80 -4.78 -8.49
CA LEU A 84 -16.80 -3.72 -8.47
C LEU A 84 -17.27 -3.37 -9.89
N ASN A 85 -16.36 -3.31 -10.88
CA ASN A 85 -16.70 -3.08 -12.28
C ASN A 85 -17.59 -4.20 -12.85
N SER A 86 -17.32 -5.46 -12.51
CA SER A 86 -18.20 -6.56 -12.93
C SER A 86 -19.63 -6.36 -12.42
N TRP A 87 -19.80 -6.02 -11.14
CA TRP A 87 -21.13 -5.75 -10.58
C TRP A 87 -21.78 -4.51 -11.20
N LEU A 88 -21.05 -3.40 -11.35
CA LEU A 88 -21.58 -2.19 -11.97
C LEU A 88 -22.07 -2.45 -13.41
N ALA A 89 -21.32 -3.21 -14.20
CA ALA A 89 -21.70 -3.58 -15.55
C ALA A 89 -22.96 -4.48 -15.57
N GLU A 90 -23.07 -5.43 -14.64
CA GLU A 90 -24.25 -6.30 -14.49
C GLU A 90 -25.52 -5.51 -14.15
N GLU A 91 -25.40 -4.47 -13.32
CA GLU A 91 -26.51 -3.60 -12.91
C GLU A 91 -26.77 -2.42 -13.89
N GLY A 92 -25.98 -2.31 -14.97
CA GLY A 92 -26.13 -1.26 -15.98
C GLY A 92 -25.60 0.12 -15.59
N TYR A 93 -24.70 0.20 -14.60
CA TYR A 93 -24.02 1.42 -14.18
C TYR A 93 -22.69 1.65 -14.92
N PRO A 94 -22.21 2.92 -15.01
CA PRO A 94 -20.85 3.21 -15.47
C PRO A 94 -19.80 2.52 -14.60
N VAL A 95 -18.74 2.02 -15.25
CA VAL A 95 -17.58 1.44 -14.55
C VAL A 95 -16.82 2.51 -13.76
N ILE A 96 -16.06 2.06 -12.77
CA ILE A 96 -15.15 2.87 -11.96
C ILE A 96 -14.13 3.59 -12.84
N GLN A 97 -13.94 4.86 -12.53
CA GLN A 97 -12.76 5.61 -12.95
C GLN A 97 -11.70 5.57 -11.86
N GLU A 98 -10.42 5.71 -12.22
CA GLU A 98 -9.33 5.67 -11.26
C GLU A 98 -8.56 6.98 -11.27
N ALA A 99 -8.10 7.41 -10.10
CA ALA A 99 -7.17 8.52 -9.97
C ALA A 99 -6.04 8.17 -8.98
N LYS A 100 -4.90 8.83 -9.14
CA LYS A 100 -3.73 8.67 -8.27
C LYS A 100 -3.44 9.96 -7.54
N VAL A 101 -3.17 9.86 -6.24
CA VAL A 101 -2.50 10.93 -5.50
C VAL A 101 -1.00 10.76 -5.68
N HIS A 102 -0.37 11.74 -6.33
CA HIS A 102 1.08 11.76 -6.51
C HIS A 102 1.75 12.31 -5.26
N ARG A 103 2.76 11.60 -4.75
CA ARG A 103 3.60 12.04 -3.64
C ARG A 103 4.95 12.50 -4.15
N THR A 104 5.39 13.69 -3.76
CA THR A 104 6.62 14.30 -4.28
C THR A 104 7.90 13.85 -3.56
N ILE A 105 7.82 13.41 -2.29
CA ILE A 105 9.00 13.06 -1.48
C ILE A 105 8.85 11.66 -0.85
N THR A 106 9.94 10.88 -0.83
CA THR A 106 10.01 9.57 -0.16
C THR A 106 11.06 9.60 0.93
N TYR A 107 10.64 9.69 2.19
CA TYR A 107 11.56 9.69 3.34
C TYR A 107 12.03 8.28 3.73
N LYS A 108 13.23 8.23 4.33
CA LYS A 108 13.86 7.03 4.89
C LYS A 108 13.19 6.56 6.19
N GLU A 109 12.76 7.49 7.04
CA GLU A 109 12.39 7.19 8.44
C GLU A 109 11.15 6.29 8.51
N ASP A 110 11.32 5.11 9.11
CA ASP A 110 10.24 4.21 9.41
C ASP A 110 9.25 4.91 10.35
N TYR A 111 7.99 4.98 9.92
CA TYR A 111 6.88 5.55 10.70
C TYR A 111 6.77 4.92 12.11
N GLY A 112 7.39 3.78 12.37
CA GLY A 112 7.36 3.07 13.65
C GLY A 112 8.12 3.73 14.80
N GLU A 113 9.22 4.47 14.52
CA GLU A 113 10.11 4.98 15.58
C GLU A 113 9.89 6.46 15.93
N LEU A 114 9.13 7.19 15.12
CA LEU A 114 8.90 8.63 15.31
C LEU A 114 7.83 8.89 16.36
N ASN A 115 8.04 9.92 17.19
CA ASN A 115 7.01 10.40 18.12
C ASN A 115 5.88 11.15 17.37
N ALA A 116 4.75 11.39 18.06
CA ALA A 116 3.57 11.96 17.43
C ALA A 116 3.80 13.35 16.79
N ALA A 117 4.68 14.17 17.36
CA ALA A 117 4.99 15.50 16.85
C ALA A 117 5.91 15.46 15.61
N GLU A 118 6.87 14.55 15.59
CA GLU A 118 7.74 14.29 14.43
C GLU A 118 6.95 13.75 13.24
N ARG A 119 6.03 12.81 13.48
CA ARG A 119 5.08 12.32 12.45
C ARG A 119 4.27 13.47 11.85
N LEU A 120 3.80 14.40 12.66
CA LEU A 120 3.01 15.56 12.22
C LEU A 120 3.81 16.55 11.37
N ARG A 121 5.09 16.81 11.70
CA ARG A 121 5.98 17.67 10.90
C ARG A 121 6.31 17.07 9.54
N LEU A 122 6.58 15.77 9.46
CA LEU A 122 6.87 15.08 8.19
C LEU A 122 5.63 14.99 7.29
N ILE A 123 4.45 14.70 7.85
CA ILE A 123 3.17 14.81 7.13
C ILE A 123 2.93 16.26 6.65
N GLY A 124 3.45 17.25 7.38
CA GLY A 124 3.40 18.67 7.04
C GLY A 124 4.12 19.07 5.76
N ASN A 125 5.17 18.35 5.39
CA ASN A 125 6.03 18.64 4.24
C ASN A 125 5.78 17.75 3.02
N ASP A 126 4.86 16.78 3.12
CA ASP A 126 4.45 15.99 1.96
C ASP A 126 3.60 16.87 1.02
N ALA A 127 4.15 17.21 -0.15
CA ALA A 127 3.35 17.76 -1.24
C ALA A 127 2.62 16.60 -1.95
N PHE A 128 1.29 16.69 -1.96
CA PHE A 128 0.42 15.78 -2.70
C PHE A 128 -0.15 16.49 -3.91
N HIS A 129 -0.22 15.81 -5.05
CA HIS A 129 -0.86 16.32 -6.26
C HIS A 129 -1.99 15.41 -6.73
N ILE A 130 -3.14 16.02 -7.01
CA ILE A 130 -4.35 15.36 -7.51
C ILE A 130 -5.05 16.27 -8.53
N ASP A 131 -5.63 15.67 -9.56
CA ASP A 131 -6.35 16.41 -10.61
C ASP A 131 -7.75 16.81 -10.12
N ARG A 132 -7.87 18.01 -9.54
CA ARG A 132 -9.14 18.56 -9.04
C ARG A 132 -10.21 18.61 -10.13
N SER A 133 -9.86 19.06 -11.33
CA SER A 133 -10.81 19.24 -12.43
C SER A 133 -11.40 17.90 -12.87
N PHE A 134 -10.57 16.86 -12.92
CA PHE A 134 -11.06 15.51 -13.19
C PHE A 134 -12.03 15.00 -12.12
N LEU A 135 -11.87 15.39 -10.85
CA LEU A 135 -12.69 14.87 -9.75
C LEU A 135 -14.03 15.60 -9.59
N GLU A 136 -14.24 16.74 -10.23
CA GLU A 136 -15.43 17.57 -10.03
C GLU A 136 -16.75 16.80 -10.28
N GLY A 137 -17.70 16.94 -9.35
CA GLY A 137 -19.03 16.32 -9.44
C GLY A 137 -19.08 14.80 -9.20
N LYS A 138 -17.95 14.15 -8.94
CA LYS A 138 -17.84 12.69 -8.75
C LYS A 138 -17.97 12.27 -7.28
N THR A 139 -18.15 10.98 -7.04
CA THR A 139 -18.02 10.37 -5.71
C THR A 139 -16.64 9.73 -5.59
N LEU A 140 -15.89 10.09 -4.57
CA LEU A 140 -14.51 9.65 -4.37
C LEU A 140 -14.47 8.50 -3.37
N ILE A 141 -13.71 7.45 -3.69
CA ILE A 141 -13.49 6.31 -2.81
C ILE A 141 -11.99 6.22 -2.56
N PHE A 142 -11.54 6.68 -1.40
CA PHE A 142 -10.17 6.50 -0.95
C PHE A 142 -10.05 5.14 -0.30
N LEU A 143 -9.21 4.29 -0.87
CA LEU A 143 -9.03 2.90 -0.44
C LEU A 143 -7.69 2.72 0.25
N ASP A 144 -7.73 2.22 1.49
CA ASP A 144 -6.55 1.77 2.22
C ASP A 144 -6.75 0.39 2.87
N ASP A 145 -5.68 -0.20 3.41
CA ASP A 145 -5.75 -1.54 3.98
C ASP A 145 -6.29 -1.57 5.41
N ILE A 146 -5.76 -0.76 6.32
CA ILE A 146 -6.19 -0.77 7.72
C ILE A 146 -6.22 0.62 8.34
N ARG A 147 -7.29 0.91 9.08
CA ARG A 147 -7.42 2.12 9.89
C ARG A 147 -7.05 1.83 11.34
N ILE A 148 -5.89 2.30 11.80
CA ILE A 148 -5.44 2.12 13.20
C ILE A 148 -5.62 3.39 14.01
N THR A 149 -4.83 4.44 13.71
CA THR A 149 -4.85 5.73 14.45
C THR A 149 -5.62 6.83 13.72
N GLY A 150 -6.09 6.56 12.50
CA GLY A 150 -6.69 7.57 11.61
C GLY A 150 -5.68 8.56 11.02
N SER A 151 -4.36 8.33 11.15
CA SER A 151 -3.35 9.24 10.57
C SER A 151 -3.48 9.38 9.05
N HIS A 152 -3.78 8.30 8.34
CA HIS A 152 -4.01 8.33 6.89
C HIS A 152 -5.28 9.11 6.52
N GLU A 153 -6.36 8.91 7.29
CA GLU A 153 -7.61 9.67 7.15
C GLU A 153 -7.38 11.18 7.33
N LYS A 154 -6.65 11.60 8.36
CA LYS A 154 -6.30 13.01 8.57
C LYS A 154 -5.51 13.60 7.39
N MET A 155 -4.60 12.83 6.80
CA MET A 155 -3.84 13.25 5.62
C MET A 155 -4.76 13.41 4.40
N ILE A 156 -5.66 12.46 4.14
CA ILE A 156 -6.64 12.57 3.05
C ILE A 156 -7.55 13.78 3.25
N LEU A 157 -8.07 13.99 4.46
CA LEU A 157 -8.96 15.11 4.76
C LEU A 157 -8.26 16.46 4.62
N ARG A 158 -6.99 16.56 5.02
CA ARG A 158 -6.19 17.76 4.77
C ARG A 158 -6.00 18.02 3.28
N MET A 159 -5.72 16.99 2.47
CA MET A 159 -5.62 17.13 1.02
C MET A 159 -6.97 17.58 0.41
N VAL A 160 -8.08 17.01 0.88
CA VAL A 160 -9.44 17.40 0.46
C VAL A 160 -9.71 18.88 0.75
N GLU A 161 -9.31 19.37 1.93
CA GLU A 161 -9.41 20.79 2.30
C GLU A 161 -8.51 21.68 1.44
N GLU A 162 -7.24 21.31 1.27
CA GLU A 162 -6.24 22.06 0.50
C GLU A 162 -6.63 22.21 -0.99
N TYR A 163 -7.21 21.16 -1.57
CA TYR A 163 -7.72 21.17 -2.95
C TYR A 163 -9.18 21.61 -3.05
N GLU A 164 -9.80 21.99 -1.93
CA GLU A 164 -11.20 22.43 -1.83
C GLU A 164 -12.22 21.47 -2.47
N LEU A 165 -11.97 20.17 -2.39
CA LEU A 165 -12.81 19.16 -3.02
C LEU A 165 -14.21 19.17 -2.34
N LYS A 166 -15.27 19.26 -3.15
CA LYS A 166 -16.68 19.33 -2.68
C LYS A 166 -17.43 18.00 -2.84
N ASN A 167 -16.68 16.94 -3.10
CA ASN A 167 -17.21 15.63 -3.42
C ASN A 167 -17.88 14.93 -2.23
N ASP A 168 -18.70 13.94 -2.54
CA ASP A 168 -18.99 12.88 -1.58
C ASP A 168 -17.80 11.92 -1.53
N ILE A 169 -17.36 11.58 -0.32
CA ILE A 169 -16.13 10.87 -0.07
C ILE A 169 -16.42 9.64 0.77
N TYR A 170 -15.96 8.48 0.31
CA TYR A 170 -15.85 7.26 1.09
C TYR A 170 -14.39 7.03 1.47
N LEU A 171 -14.14 6.94 2.77
CA LEU A 171 -12.92 6.42 3.35
C LEU A 171 -13.11 4.93 3.58
N LEU A 172 -12.51 4.12 2.71
CA LEU A 172 -12.76 2.70 2.58
C LEU A 172 -11.54 1.89 3.07
N TYR A 173 -11.77 0.99 4.02
CA TYR A 173 -10.73 0.17 4.63
C TYR A 173 -11.09 -1.31 4.59
N PHE A 174 -10.09 -2.18 4.42
CA PHE A 174 -10.30 -3.61 4.63
C PHE A 174 -10.56 -3.92 6.11
N ALA A 175 -9.82 -3.28 7.02
CA ALA A 175 -10.02 -3.43 8.46
C ALA A 175 -9.91 -2.10 9.22
N GLU A 176 -10.47 -2.07 10.42
CA GLU A 176 -10.41 -0.93 11.34
C GLU A 176 -10.21 -1.39 12.77
N LEU A 177 -9.29 -0.73 13.49
CA LEU A 177 -9.16 -0.86 14.93
C LEU A 177 -10.29 -0.08 15.63
N ALA A 178 -11.39 -0.77 15.88
CA ALA A 178 -12.61 -0.17 16.43
C ALA A 178 -12.59 -0.04 17.97
N ASN A 179 -11.68 -0.76 18.64
CA ASN A 179 -11.49 -0.65 20.09
C ASN A 179 -10.31 0.28 20.44
N PRO A 180 -10.56 1.49 20.96
CA PRO A 180 -9.50 2.45 21.28
C PRO A 180 -8.62 2.04 22.46
N ALA A 181 -9.01 1.02 23.24
CA ALA A 181 -8.19 0.50 24.34
C ALA A 181 -7.04 -0.40 23.85
N ILE A 182 -7.09 -0.87 22.59
CA ILE A 182 -6.03 -1.68 22.00
C ILE A 182 -4.89 -0.77 21.55
N HIS A 183 -3.65 -1.14 21.91
CA HIS A 183 -2.48 -0.37 21.54
C HIS A 183 -2.26 -0.37 20.01
N PRO A 184 -1.98 0.78 19.37
CA PRO A 184 -1.75 0.87 17.91
C PRO A 184 -0.65 -0.03 17.34
N ASN A 185 0.28 -0.50 18.18
CA ASN A 185 1.34 -1.45 17.79
C ASN A 185 0.81 -2.79 17.24
N ILE A 186 -0.48 -3.07 17.38
CA ILE A 186 -1.14 -4.21 16.72
C ILE A 186 -0.93 -4.20 15.20
N GLU A 187 -0.79 -3.02 14.58
CA GLU A 187 -0.47 -2.92 13.15
C GLU A 187 0.89 -3.57 12.84
N ASN A 188 1.88 -3.33 13.69
CA ASN A 188 3.21 -3.90 13.51
C ASN A 188 3.19 -5.42 13.72
N GLN A 189 2.43 -5.89 14.70
CA GLN A 189 2.21 -7.32 14.93
C GLN A 189 1.57 -7.98 13.70
N LEU A 190 0.57 -7.35 13.08
CA LEU A 190 -0.06 -7.83 11.86
C LEU A 190 0.89 -7.80 10.66
N ASN A 191 1.63 -6.70 10.45
CA ASN A 191 2.58 -6.55 9.35
C ASN A 191 3.62 -7.66 9.33
N TYR A 192 4.17 -7.99 10.48
CA TYR A 192 5.24 -8.98 10.63
C TYR A 192 4.74 -10.30 11.24
N HIS A 193 3.44 -10.63 11.15
CA HIS A 193 2.92 -11.85 11.77
C HIS A 193 3.55 -13.10 11.15
N HIS A 194 3.65 -13.15 9.82
CA HIS A 194 4.23 -14.26 9.06
C HIS A 194 5.70 -14.01 8.71
N VAL A 195 6.00 -12.83 8.16
CA VAL A 195 7.36 -12.47 7.74
C VAL A 195 8.15 -11.98 8.94
N LYS A 196 9.11 -12.78 9.41
CA LYS A 196 9.98 -12.47 10.57
C LYS A 196 11.40 -12.11 10.13
N SER A 197 11.83 -12.59 8.98
CA SER A 197 13.16 -12.42 8.41
C SER A 197 13.10 -12.19 6.90
N ILE A 198 14.21 -11.75 6.31
CA ILE A 198 14.33 -11.60 4.85
C ILE A 198 14.13 -12.94 4.11
N PHE A 199 14.47 -14.07 4.74
CA PHE A 199 14.32 -15.40 4.15
C PHE A 199 12.86 -15.86 4.05
N ASP A 200 11.97 -15.33 4.89
CA ASP A 200 10.53 -15.63 4.79
C ASP A 200 9.91 -15.06 3.49
N LEU A 201 10.60 -14.12 2.83
CA LEU A 201 10.17 -13.55 1.57
C LEU A 201 10.34 -14.48 0.38
N GLU A 202 11.21 -15.50 0.47
CA GLU A 202 11.52 -16.37 -0.67
C GLU A 202 10.26 -17.03 -1.24
N LYS A 203 9.40 -17.55 -0.37
CA LYS A 203 8.12 -18.16 -0.77
C LYS A 203 7.15 -17.17 -1.40
N ILE A 204 7.19 -15.91 -0.98
CA ILE A 204 6.32 -14.85 -1.51
C ILE A 204 6.80 -14.43 -2.90
N ILE A 205 8.12 -14.24 -3.06
CA ILE A 205 8.76 -13.82 -4.31
C ILE A 205 8.68 -14.90 -5.39
N GLN A 206 8.86 -16.16 -4.99
CA GLN A 206 8.80 -17.32 -5.90
C GLN A 206 7.37 -17.76 -6.21
N GLY A 207 6.36 -17.19 -5.54
CA GLY A 207 4.96 -17.49 -5.82
C GLY A 207 4.54 -16.98 -7.20
N ASP A 208 3.57 -17.67 -7.81
CA ASP A 208 3.06 -17.37 -9.16
C ASP A 208 2.43 -15.97 -9.28
N SER A 209 2.15 -15.30 -8.16
CA SER A 209 1.47 -14.01 -8.10
C SER A 209 2.20 -13.06 -7.14
N PHE A 210 3.49 -12.86 -7.38
CA PHE A 210 4.28 -11.86 -6.66
C PHE A 210 4.04 -10.44 -7.21
N PHE A 211 3.75 -9.49 -6.32
CA PHE A 211 3.63 -8.07 -6.64
C PHE A 211 4.62 -7.23 -5.82
N ILE A 212 5.63 -6.66 -6.49
CA ILE A 212 6.60 -5.81 -5.82
C ILE A 212 5.96 -4.52 -5.33
N ASN A 213 6.29 -4.13 -4.10
CA ASN A 213 5.76 -2.93 -3.46
C ASN A 213 6.81 -2.23 -2.60
N THR A 214 6.50 -1.01 -2.13
CA THR A 214 7.46 -0.18 -1.40
C THR A 214 7.96 -0.84 -0.12
N ARG A 215 7.12 -1.61 0.61
CA ARG A 215 7.53 -2.23 1.88
C ARG A 215 8.58 -3.30 1.65
N ILE A 216 8.38 -4.21 0.71
CA ILE A 216 9.35 -5.29 0.47
C ILE A 216 10.70 -4.73 0.01
N VAL A 217 10.71 -3.71 -0.86
CA VAL A 217 11.95 -3.06 -1.32
C VAL A 217 12.70 -2.42 -0.14
N LYS A 218 12.00 -1.64 0.70
CA LYS A 218 12.61 -1.04 1.90
C LYS A 218 13.11 -2.08 2.88
N TYR A 219 12.33 -3.12 3.13
CA TYR A 219 12.66 -4.18 4.08
C TYR A 219 13.91 -4.94 3.65
N ILE A 220 14.03 -5.29 2.36
CA ILE A 220 15.23 -5.92 1.80
C ILE A 220 16.43 -4.99 1.88
N LEU A 221 16.30 -3.72 1.48
CA LEU A 221 17.43 -2.79 1.45
C LEU A 221 17.92 -2.35 2.84
N ASN A 222 17.05 -2.35 3.86
CA ASN A 222 17.42 -2.05 5.25
C ASN A 222 17.97 -3.27 6.01
N TYR A 223 17.93 -4.46 5.42
CA TYR A 223 18.39 -5.66 6.12
C TYR A 223 19.91 -5.65 6.34
N ASP A 224 20.39 -6.41 7.33
CA ASP A 224 21.82 -6.52 7.57
C ASP A 224 22.55 -7.06 6.33
N TYR A 225 23.77 -6.55 6.09
CA TYR A 225 24.48 -6.78 4.84
C TYR A 225 24.76 -8.26 4.58
N ASP A 226 25.10 -9.03 5.61
CA ASP A 226 25.55 -10.41 5.44
C ASP A 226 24.36 -11.30 5.09
N SER A 227 23.26 -11.21 5.83
CA SER A 227 22.01 -11.91 5.52
C SER A 227 21.43 -11.45 4.17
N PHE A 228 21.52 -10.15 3.86
CA PHE A 228 21.11 -9.60 2.58
C PHE A 228 21.88 -10.23 1.41
N CYS A 229 23.20 -10.38 1.52
CA CYS A 229 24.02 -11.00 0.48
C CYS A 229 23.63 -12.47 0.25
N ILE A 230 23.44 -13.23 1.33
CA ILE A 230 23.00 -14.63 1.26
C ILE A 230 21.63 -14.72 0.60
N PHE A 231 20.68 -13.89 1.03
CA PHE A 231 19.35 -13.84 0.45
C PHE A 231 19.40 -13.55 -1.05
N LEU A 232 20.17 -12.55 -1.48
CA LEU A 232 20.25 -12.16 -2.89
C LEU A 232 20.88 -13.24 -3.78
N GLN A 233 21.83 -14.01 -3.25
CA GLN A 233 22.43 -15.15 -3.98
C GLN A 233 21.42 -16.25 -4.33
N ASN A 234 20.33 -16.36 -3.55
CA ASN A 234 19.25 -17.31 -3.80
C ASN A 234 18.16 -16.76 -4.73
N GLN A 235 18.26 -15.51 -5.19
CA GLN A 235 17.25 -14.90 -6.04
C GLN A 235 17.57 -15.04 -7.53
N THR A 236 16.51 -14.99 -8.34
CA THR A 236 16.64 -14.99 -9.80
C THR A 236 17.17 -13.65 -10.30
N GLU A 237 17.88 -13.67 -11.43
CA GLU A 237 18.34 -12.44 -12.10
C GLU A 237 17.18 -11.48 -12.40
N THR A 238 16.01 -12.01 -12.77
CA THR A 238 14.79 -11.23 -13.00
C THR A 238 14.37 -10.45 -11.76
N PHE A 239 14.33 -11.10 -10.59
CA PHE A 239 13.99 -10.42 -9.34
C PHE A 239 15.05 -9.40 -8.94
N ILE A 240 16.34 -9.72 -9.07
CA ILE A 240 17.44 -8.80 -8.74
C ILE A 240 17.35 -7.52 -9.58
N ASN A 241 17.11 -7.65 -10.89
CA ASN A 241 16.89 -6.51 -11.78
C ASN A 241 15.63 -5.71 -11.41
N LEU A 242 14.53 -6.40 -11.10
CA LEU A 242 13.29 -5.75 -10.66
C LEU A 242 13.50 -4.94 -9.37
N LEU A 243 14.14 -5.52 -8.36
CA LEU A 243 14.47 -4.87 -7.10
C LEU A 243 15.34 -3.63 -7.32
N TYR A 244 16.38 -3.73 -8.15
CA TYR A 244 17.25 -2.60 -8.49
C TYR A 244 16.48 -1.47 -9.17
N ASN A 245 15.68 -1.79 -10.19
CA ASN A 245 14.92 -0.80 -10.95
C ASN A 245 13.86 -0.12 -10.08
N MET A 246 13.18 -0.87 -9.21
CA MET A 246 12.26 -0.29 -8.24
C MET A 246 12.96 0.66 -7.28
N ALA A 247 14.09 0.26 -6.70
CA ALA A 247 14.87 1.08 -5.80
C ALA A 247 15.37 2.38 -6.47
N VAL A 248 15.96 2.27 -7.65
CA VAL A 248 16.47 3.44 -8.40
C VAL A 248 15.33 4.35 -8.82
N GLY A 249 14.24 3.81 -9.37
CA GLY A 249 13.08 4.59 -9.80
C GLY A 249 12.40 5.33 -8.66
N ASN A 250 12.50 4.83 -7.42
CA ASN A 250 12.02 5.50 -6.22
C ASN A 250 13.08 6.39 -5.54
N GLY A 251 14.20 6.66 -6.20
CA GLY A 251 15.26 7.54 -5.69
C GLY A 251 16.09 6.95 -4.54
N TYR A 252 15.98 5.66 -4.22
CA TYR A 252 16.67 5.08 -3.06
C TYR A 252 18.20 5.05 -3.17
N HIS A 253 18.74 5.28 -4.36
CA HIS A 253 20.17 5.45 -4.58
C HIS A 253 20.74 6.73 -3.95
N THR A 254 19.91 7.70 -3.56
CA THR A 254 20.32 8.92 -2.85
C THR A 254 20.27 8.79 -1.33
N ILE A 255 19.87 7.63 -0.81
CA ILE A 255 19.69 7.39 0.62
C ILE A 255 20.86 6.53 1.14
N ASP A 256 21.70 7.12 2.00
CA ASP A 256 22.94 6.50 2.48
C ASP A 256 22.75 5.12 3.13
N ALA A 257 21.64 4.92 3.87
CA ALA A 257 21.37 3.62 4.49
C ALA A 257 21.23 2.47 3.48
N TYR A 258 20.75 2.77 2.27
CA TYR A 258 20.57 1.77 1.23
C TYR A 258 21.83 1.58 0.38
N ALA A 259 22.79 2.50 0.45
CA ALA A 259 23.94 2.54 -0.46
C ALA A 259 24.73 1.24 -0.48
N ARG A 260 24.95 0.62 0.69
CA ARG A 260 25.73 -0.62 0.81
C ARG A 260 25.05 -1.80 0.11
N ASN A 261 23.79 -2.07 0.44
CA ASN A 261 23.02 -3.17 -0.13
C ASN A 261 22.72 -2.92 -1.62
N LEU A 262 22.33 -1.70 -1.99
CA LEU A 262 22.06 -1.34 -3.39
C LEU A 262 23.33 -1.42 -4.26
N GLY A 263 24.49 -1.08 -3.70
CA GLY A 263 25.78 -1.26 -4.37
C GLY A 263 26.12 -2.72 -4.65
N PHE A 264 25.72 -3.64 -3.76
CA PHE A 264 25.87 -5.08 -4.00
C PHE A 264 24.94 -5.57 -5.11
N ILE A 265 23.66 -5.14 -5.12
CA ILE A 265 22.72 -5.45 -6.22
C ILE A 265 23.30 -5.00 -7.56
N LYS A 266 23.82 -3.76 -7.63
CA LYS A 266 24.42 -3.21 -8.84
C LYS A 266 25.59 -4.06 -9.36
N ARG A 267 26.44 -4.60 -8.48
CA ARG A 267 27.54 -5.49 -8.86
C ARG A 267 27.06 -6.85 -9.38
N CYS A 268 25.92 -7.34 -8.89
CA CYS A 268 25.32 -8.57 -9.40
C CYS A 268 24.80 -8.40 -10.83
N ILE A 269 24.24 -7.23 -11.15
CA ILE A 269 23.69 -6.92 -12.50
C ILE A 269 24.79 -6.52 -13.47
N TYR A 270 25.76 -5.73 -13.02
CA TYR A 270 26.89 -5.25 -13.81
C TYR A 270 28.20 -5.75 -13.20
N PRO A 271 28.57 -7.04 -13.37
CA PRO A 271 29.86 -7.54 -12.93
C PRO A 271 30.94 -6.73 -13.62
N THR A 272 31.78 -6.04 -12.84
CA THR A 272 32.95 -5.35 -13.37
C THR A 272 33.93 -6.38 -13.95
N ASN A 273 33.82 -6.68 -15.24
CA ASN A 273 34.83 -7.38 -16.04
C ASN A 273 34.89 -6.76 -17.45
N ASN A 274 35.66 -5.67 -17.58
CA ASN A 274 36.47 -5.26 -18.76
C ASN A 274 36.78 -3.75 -18.75
N ILE A 275 37.48 -3.26 -17.73
CA ILE A 275 38.47 -2.21 -17.99
C ILE A 275 39.76 -2.98 -18.26
N LYS A 276 40.06 -3.23 -19.54
CA LYS A 276 41.42 -3.62 -19.92
C LYS A 276 42.33 -2.46 -19.51
N ALA A 277 43.38 -2.81 -18.78
CA ALA A 277 44.52 -1.94 -18.52
C ALA A 277 45.12 -1.41 -19.83
#